data_AF-A0A2H0VYR9-F1
#
_entry.id   AF-A0A2H0VYR9-F1
#
_cell.length_a   1.000
_cell.length_b   1.000
_cell.length_c   1.000
_cell.angle_alpha   90.00
_cell.angle_beta   90.00
_cell.angle_gamma   90.00
#
_symmetry.space_group_name_H-M   'P 1'
#
loop_
_entity.id
_entity.type
_entity.pdbx_description
1 polymer ?
#
loop_
_entity_poly.entity_id
_entity_poly.type
_entity_poly.pdbx_seq_one_letter_code
_entity_poly.pdbx_strand_id
1 'polypeptide(L)' 'MPKILGLDYGKRRTGVAIGDTDSGIAFPRTTFSFKKEATLLSEIEKICTEESIKTIVIGLPT' A
#
# COMPACT_ATOMS: atom_id res chain seq x y z
N MET A 1 -15.76 8.14 -1.42
CA MET A 1 -15.50 6.71 -1.74
C MET A 1 -14.56 6.09 -0.70
N PRO A 2 -14.50 4.75 -0.56
CA PRO A 2 -13.53 4.11 0.32
C PRO A 2 -12.10 4.36 -0.18
N LYS A 3 -11.17 4.55 0.76
CA LYS A 3 -9.74 4.64 0.47
C LYS A 3 -9.22 3.29 -0.03
N ILE A 4 -8.29 3.33 -0.98
CA ILE A 4 -7.64 2.18 -1.60
C ILE A 4 -6.13 2.28 -1.34
N LEU A 5 -5.51 1.17 -0.96
CA LEU A 5 -4.07 1.07 -0.78
C LEU A 5 -3.43 0.52 -2.06
N GLY A 6 -2.56 1.29 -2.70
CA GLY A 6 -1.73 0.86 -3.81
C GLY A 6 -0.36 0.39 -3.34
N LEU A 7 0.07 -0.78 -3.80
CA LEU A 7 1.38 -1.36 -3.51
C LEU A 7 2.17 -1.57 -4.81
N ASP A 8 3.33 -0.94 -4.91
CA ASP A 8 4.35 -1.26 -5.90
C ASP A 8 5.32 -2.25 -5.26
N TYR A 9 5.03 -3.55 -5.40
CA TYR A 9 5.72 -4.60 -4.68
C TYR A 9 7.08 -4.92 -5.30
N GLY A 10 8.13 -4.71 -4.50
CA GLY A 10 9.49 -5.11 -4.83
C GLY A 10 10.14 -5.88 -3.69
N LYS A 11 10.98 -6.87 -4.04
CA LYS A 11 11.64 -7.78 -3.07
C LYS A 11 12.55 -7.09 -2.04
N ARG A 12 12.96 -5.85 -2.30
CA ARG A 12 13.83 -5.05 -1.40
C ARG A 12 13.13 -3.81 -0.87
N ARG A 13 12.30 -3.18 -1.70
CA ARG A 13 11.59 -1.93 -1.43
C ARG A 13 10.18 -2.08 -1.98
N THR A 14 9.19 -1.70 -1.20
CA THR A 14 7.80 -1.62 -1.66
C THR A 14 7.29 -0.20 -1.48
N GLY A 15 6.84 0.40 -2.57
CA GLY A 15 6.18 1.71 -2.56
C GLY A 15 4.74 1.57 -2.11
N VAL A 16 4.26 2.51 -1.31
CA VAL A 16 2.89 2.52 -0.79
C VAL A 16 2.23 3.85 -1.06
N ALA A 17 1.04 3.82 -1.66
CA ALA A 17 0.21 4.98 -1.92
C ALA A 17 -1.22 4.75 -1.41
N ILE A 18 -1.90 5.82 -1.02
CA ILE A 18 -3.33 5.78 -0.67
C ILE A 18 -4.05 6.74 -1.60
N GLY A 19 -5.14 6.28 -2.19
CA GLY A 19 -5.99 7.09 -3.05
C GLY A 19 -7.46 6.73 -2.91
N ASP A 20 -8.28 7.41 -3.67
CA ASP A 20 -9.71 7.13 -3.80
C ASP A 20 -10.14 7.32 -5.25
N THR A 21 -11.26 6.70 -5.60
CA THR A 21 -11.79 6.72 -6.97
C THR A 21 -12.67 7.93 -7.28
N ASP A 22 -13.05 8.75 -6.29
CA ASP A 22 -13.82 9.98 -6.55
C ASP A 22 -12.88 11.07 -7.11
N SER A 23 -11.72 11.26 -6.48
CA SER A 23 -10.70 12.23 -6.91
C SER A 23 -9.86 11.71 -8.07
N GLY A 24 -9.68 10.39 -8.16
CA GLY A 24 -8.76 9.75 -9.10
C GLY A 24 -7.29 10.04 -8.78
N ILE A 25 -6.98 10.53 -7.58
CA ILE A 25 -5.63 10.90 -7.14
C ILE A 25 -5.15 9.92 -6.07
N ALA A 26 -3.90 9.49 -6.21
CA ALA A 26 -3.20 8.72 -5.19
C ALA A 26 -2.03 9.53 -4.63
N PHE A 27 -1.91 9.55 -3.30
CA PHE A 27 -0.83 10.22 -2.60
C PHE A 27 0.18 9.18 -2.10
N PRO A 28 1.50 9.39 -2.33
CA PRO A 28 2.52 8.52 -1.76
C PRO A 28 2.47 8.61 -0.24
N ARG A 29 2.41 7.47 0.44
CA ARG A 29 2.40 7.41 1.90
C ARG A 29 3.79 7.17 2.46
N THR A 30 4.48 6.15 1.95
CA THR A 30 5.85 5.81 2.35
C THR A 30 6.47 4.80 1.37
N THR A 31 7.76 4.53 1.54
CA THR A 31 8.44 3.39 0.91
C THR A 31 9.02 2.51 2.00
N PHE A 32 8.56 1.28 2.10
CA PHE A 32 9.09 0.32 3.06
C PHE A 32 10.31 -0.37 2.48
N SER A 33 11.42 -0.32 3.21
CA SER A 33 12.57 -1.19 3.00
C SER A 33 12.52 -2.29 4.05
N PHE A 34 12.48 -3.54 3.61
CA PHE A 34 12.36 -4.69 4.52
C PHE A 34 13.35 -5.78 4.13
N LYS A 35 13.78 -6.54 5.15
CA LYS A 35 14.60 -7.75 4.96
C LYS A 35 13.75 -9.03 5.02
N LYS A 36 12.56 -8.94 5.64
CA LYS A 36 11.62 -10.04 5.82
C LYS A 36 10.24 -9.56 5.40
N GLU A 37 9.52 -10.41 4.68
CA GLU A 37 8.18 -10.12 4.18
C GLU A 37 7.17 -9.88 5.32
N ALA A 38 7.31 -10.58 6.44
CA ALA A 38 6.48 -10.37 7.63
C ALA A 38 6.48 -8.91 8.13
N THR A 39 7.60 -8.19 7.98
CA THR A 39 7.69 -6.77 8.36
C THR A 39 6.87 -5.88 7.42
N LEU A 40 6.83 -6.22 6.13
CA LEU A 40 5.96 -5.50 5.19
C LEU A 40 4.49 -5.76 5.51
N LEU A 41 4.12 -7.01 5.79
CA LEU A 41 2.75 -7.39 6.10
C LEU A 41 2.22 -6.70 7.36
N SER A 42 3.03 -6.61 8.43
CA SER A 42 2.62 -5.91 9.66
C SER A 42 2.38 -4.41 9.44
N GLU A 43 3.19 -3.78 8.59
CA GLU A 43 3.01 -2.36 8.24
C GLU A 43 1.77 -2.14 7.36
N ILE A 44 1.51 -3.04 6.40
CA ILE A 44 0.28 -3.00 5.59
C ILE A 44 -0.95 -3.15 6.48
N GLU A 45 -0.95 -4.10 7.42
CA GLU A 45 -2.05 -4.33 8.35
C GLU A 45 -2.33 -3.09 9.22
N LYS A 46 -1.27 -2.46 9.74
CA LYS A 46 -1.36 -1.21 10.48
C LYS A 46 -1.99 -0.10 9.66
N ILE A 47 -1.50 0.14 8.43
CA ILE A 47 -2.06 1.17 7.54
C ILE A 47 -3.53 0.88 7.24
N CYS A 48 -3.88 -0.37 6.95
CA CYS A 48 -5.26 -0.73 6.63
C CYS A 48 -6.21 -0.46 7.80
N THR A 49 -5.75 -0.73 9.02
CA THR A 49 -6.51 -0.46 10.24
C THR A 49 -6.67 1.03 10.49
N GLU A 50 -5.55 1.79 10.46
CA GLU A 50 -5.55 3.24 10.72
C GLU A 50 -6.39 4.03 9.71
N GLU A 51 -6.35 3.63 8.44
CA GLU A 51 -6.98 4.36 7.34
C GLU A 51 -8.32 3.73 6.90
N SER A 52 -8.77 2.66 7.58
CA SER A 52 -9.98 1.91 7.25
C SER A 52 -10.02 1.43 5.79
N ILE A 53 -8.87 0.98 5.27
CA ILE A 53 -8.73 0.45 3.91
C ILE A 53 -9.44 -0.90 3.83
N LYS A 54 -10.27 -1.08 2.80
CA LYS A 54 -10.93 -2.37 2.50
C LYS A 54 -10.50 -2.98 1.17
N THR A 55 -9.66 -2.27 0.42
CA THR A 55 -9.23 -2.67 -0.93
C THR A 55 -7.75 -2.37 -1.09
N ILE A 56 -7.01 -3.38 -1.54
CA ILE A 56 -5.58 -3.28 -1.83
C ILE A 56 -5.39 -3.63 -3.30
N VAL A 57 -4.60 -2.82 -4.01
CA VAL A 57 -4.19 -3.07 -5.40
C VAL A 57 -2.68 -3.29 -5.40
N ILE A 58 -2.23 -4.38 -6.01
CA ILE A 58 -0.82 -4.76 -6.09
C ILE A 58 -0.38 -4.72 -7.54
N GLY A 59 0.66 -3.94 -7.83
CA GLY A 59 1.32 -3.95 -9.13
C GLY A 59 2.00 -5.30 -9.35
N LEU A 60 1.59 -6.02 -10.39
CA LEU A 60 2.24 -7.26 -10.82
C LEU A 60 3.22 -6.95 -11.96
N PRO A 61 4.48 -7.40 -11.87
CA PRO A 61 5.39 -7.34 -13.01
C PRO A 61 4.88 -8.27 -14.13
N THR A 62 5.07 -7.83 -15.37
CA THR A 62 4.76 -8.60 -16.60
C THR A 62 5.79 -9.68 -16.87
#